data_AF-A0AAJ1UYQ8-F1
#
_entry.id   AF-A0AAJ1UYQ8-F1
#
_cell.length_a   1.000
_cell.length_b   1.000
_cell.length_c   1.000
_cell.angle_alpha   90.00
_cell.angle_beta   90.00
_cell.angle_gamma   90.00
#
_symmetry.space_group_name_H-M   'P 1'
#
loop_
_entity.id
_entity.type
_entity.pdbx_description
1 polymer ?
#
loop_
_entity_poly.entity_id
_entity_poly.type
_entity_poly.pdbx_seq_one_letter_code
_entity_poly.pdbx_strand_id
1 'polypeptide(L)' 'MTNEKCPECGGEKLVMNSEGLICSKCGLIISETYFSGNEVVR' A
#
# COMPACT_ATOMS: atom_id res chain seq x y z
N MET A 1 0.46 -16.65 8.56
CA MET A 1 0.69 -15.27 9.04
C MET A 1 1.53 -14.58 7.99
N THR A 2 0.89 -13.77 7.15
CA THR A 2 1.56 -12.99 6.10
C THR A 2 2.24 -11.81 6.80
N ASN A 3 3.57 -11.87 6.94
CA ASN A 3 4.36 -10.76 7.49
C ASN A 3 4.45 -9.68 6.41
N GLU A 4 3.45 -8.81 6.33
CA GLU A 4 3.46 -7.66 5.42
C GLU A 4 4.45 -6.62 5.95
N LYS A 5 5.74 -6.84 5.67
CA LYS A 5 6.83 -5.93 5.97
C LYS A 5 7.19 -5.14 4.73
N CYS A 6 7.65 -3.91 4.92
CA CYS A 6 8.18 -3.11 3.84
C CYS A 6 9.42 -3.80 3.24
N PRO A 7 9.45 -4.06 1.92
CA PRO A 7 10.58 -4.73 1.27
C PRO A 7 11.85 -3.88 1.26
N GLU A 8 11.73 -2.55 1.32
CA GLU A 8 12.88 -1.63 1.26
C GLU A 8 13.57 -1.46 2.63
N CYS A 9 12.80 -1.17 3.68
CA CYS A 9 13.38 -0.84 4.99
C CYS A 9 13.13 -1.92 6.06
N GLY A 10 12.45 -3.02 5.71
CA GLY A 10 12.03 -4.06 6.66
C GLY A 10 10.99 -3.60 7.68
N GLY A 11 10.41 -2.40 7.51
CA GLY A 11 9.47 -1.80 8.44
C GLY A 11 8.17 -2.59 8.53
N GLU A 12 7.74 -2.91 9.76
CA GLU A 12 6.52 -3.69 10.04
C GLU A 12 5.26 -2.82 10.11
N LYS A 13 5.43 -1.50 10.11
CA LYS A 13 4.33 -0.53 10.23
C LYS A 13 3.92 -0.05 8.85
N LEU A 14 2.93 -0.72 8.29
CA LEU A 14 2.26 -0.33 7.05
C LEU A 14 0.96 0.42 7.39
N VAL A 15 0.71 1.52 6.69
CA VAL A 15 -0.46 2.38 6.86
C VAL A 15 -1.20 2.39 5.55
N MET A 16 -2.46 1.94 5.57
CA MET A 16 -3.33 2.02 4.41
C MET A 16 -3.97 3.41 4.36
N ASN A 17 -3.74 4.15 3.27
CA ASN A 17 -4.37 5.43 2.99
C ASN A 17 -5.16 5.37 1.67
N SER A 18 -5.74 6.49 1.25
CA SER A 18 -6.54 6.59 0.02
C SER A 18 -5.74 6.36 -1.28
N GLU A 19 -4.41 6.41 -1.21
CA GLU A 19 -3.51 6.17 -2.34
C GLU A 19 -3.03 4.71 -2.37
N GLY A 20 -2.96 4.06 -1.21
CA GLY A 20 -2.44 2.71 -1.11
C GLY A 20 -1.97 2.27 0.28
N LEU A 21 -1.36 1.08 0.33
CA LEU A 21 -0.60 0.60 1.47
C LEU A 21 0.78 1.23 1.47
N ILE A 22 1.05 2.11 2.42
CA ILE A 22 2.28 2.89 2.52
C ILE A 22 3.08 2.46 3.75
N CYS A 23 4.40 2.31 3.61
CA CYS A 23 5.28 2.11 4.75
C CYS A 23 5.44 3.42 5.54
N SER A 24 5.03 3.44 6.80
CA SER A 24 5.16 4.63 7.65
C SER A 24 6.61 4.98 8.02
N LYS A 25 7.58 4.10 7.79
CA LYS A 25 9.00 4.36 8.09
C LYS A 25 9.73 5.09 6.96
N CYS A 26 9.61 4.60 5.73
CA CYS A 26 10.31 5.14 4.57
C CYS A 26 9.41 5.90 3.59
N GLY A 27 8.08 5.84 3.76
CA GLY A 27 7.11 6.46 2.86
C GLY A 27 6.89 5.68 1.56
N LEU A 28 7.45 4.48 1.42
CA LEU A 28 7.28 3.65 0.22
C LEU A 28 5.83 3.17 0.08
N ILE A 29 5.22 3.37 -1.09
CA ILE A 29 3.93 2.79 -1.45
C ILE A 29 4.16 1.34 -1.90
N ILE A 30 3.68 0.39 -1.12
CA ILE A 30 3.83 -1.06 -1.35
C ILE A 30 2.72 -1.60 -2.24
N SER A 31 1.52 -1.04 -2.12
CA SER A 31 0.38 -1.43 -2.95
C SER A 31 -0.44 -0.20 -3.24
N GLU A 32 -0.57 0.16 -4.49
CA GLU A 32 -1.37 1.31 -4.91
C GLU A 32 -2.84 0.90 -4.95
N THR A 33 -3.66 1.51 -4.10
CA THR A 33 -5.12 1.34 -4.18
C THR A 33 -5.62 2.41 -5.12
N TYR A 34 -5.40 2.20 -6.42
CA TYR A 34 -6.06 3.02 -7.42
C TYR A 34 -7.56 2.83 -7.24
N PHE A 35 -8.24 3.83 -6.68
CA PHE A 35 -9.65 4.05 -6.97
C PHE A 35 -9.73 4.38 -8.46
N SER A 36 -9.66 3.35 -9.31
CA SER A 36 -9.94 3.47 -10.74
C SER A 36 -11.39 3.91 -10.87
N GLY A 37 -11.62 5.22 -10.88
CA GLY A 37 -12.88 5.88 -11.24
C GLY A 37 -13.21 5.76 -12.74
N ASN A 38 -12.87 4.63 -13.35
CA ASN A 38 -13.17 4.14 -14.69
C ASN A 38 -12.74 2.67 -14.58
N GLU A 39 -13.58 1.65 -14.60
CA GLU A 39 -14.63 1.37 -15.57
C GLU A 39 -15.73 0.57 -14.87
N VAL A 40 -16.99 1.00 -15.02
CA VAL A 40 -18.12 0.13 -14.72
C VAL A 40 -18.12 -0.93 -15.81
N VAL A 41 -17.62 -2.13 -15.50
CA VAL A 41 -17.78 -3.30 -16.37
C VAL A 41 -19.28 -3.47 -16.58
N ARG A 42 -19.74 -3.27 -17.82
CA ARG A 42 -21.12 -3.50 -18.24
C ARG A 42 -21.17 -4.67 -19.20
#